data_AF-A0A485NE90-F1
#
_entry.id   AF-A0A485NE90-F1
#
_cell.length_a   1.000
_cell.length_b   1.000
_cell.length_c   1.000
_cell.angle_alpha   90.00
_cell.angle_beta   90.00
_cell.angle_gamma   90.00
#
_symmetry.space_group_name_H-M   'P 1'
#
loop_
_entity.id
_entity.type
_entity.pdbx_description
1 polymer ?
#
loop_
_entity_poly.entity_id
_entity_poly.type
_entity_poly.pdbx_seq_one_letter_code
_entity_poly.pdbx_strand_id
1 'polypeptide(L)'
;MTIFSQSVSPCGKFLAAGNNYGQIAIFSSEAKEESKKPVVTFQAHDGPVYCMVSTDRHLLSAGDGEVKAWLWAEILKKGCKELWRRQPPYRTSLEVPEINALLLVPKENSLILAGGDCQLHTMDLETGNFTRALRGHTDYIHCLALRERSPEVLSGGEDGTVRLWG
;
A
#
# COMPACT_ATOMS: atom_id res chain seq x y z
N MET A 1 -8.62 16.58 -8.82
CA MET A 1 -7.82 15.36 -8.59
C MET A 1 -7.30 15.43 -7.17
N THR A 2 -7.56 14.40 -6.38
CA THR A 2 -7.09 14.27 -5.00
C THR A 2 -5.94 13.27 -4.99
N ILE A 3 -4.85 13.60 -4.30
CA ILE A 3 -3.71 12.70 -4.07
C ILE A 3 -3.84 12.14 -2.66
N PHE A 4 -3.89 10.82 -2.52
CA PHE A 4 -4.07 10.14 -1.23
C PHE A 4 -2.75 9.62 -0.68
N SER A 5 -1.90 9.08 -1.55
CA SER A 5 -0.71 8.34 -1.15
C SER A 5 0.54 8.86 -1.84
N GLN A 6 1.66 8.73 -1.14
CA GLN A 6 2.99 9.05 -1.64
C GLN A 6 3.96 7.95 -1.24
N SER A 7 4.93 7.65 -2.10
CA SER A 7 6.02 6.74 -1.78
C SER A 7 7.30 7.13 -2.52
N VAL A 8 8.46 6.94 -1.88
CA VAL A 8 9.75 7.32 -2.46
C VAL A 8 10.46 6.06 -2.95
N SER A 9 11.17 6.16 -4.07
CA SER A 9 11.99 5.07 -4.58
C SER A 9 13.17 4.78 -3.66
N PRO A 10 13.73 3.56 -3.69
CA PRO A 10 14.89 3.18 -2.85
C PRO A 10 16.11 4.09 -3.02
N CYS A 11 16.30 4.66 -4.22
CA CYS A 11 17.40 5.58 -4.50
C CYS A 11 17.11 7.04 -4.12
N GLY A 12 15.90 7.35 -3.64
CA GLY A 12 15.49 8.72 -3.30
C GLY A 12 15.23 9.64 -4.49
N LYS A 13 15.42 9.15 -5.73
CA LYS A 13 15.34 9.98 -6.94
C LYS A 13 13.95 10.11 -7.53
N PHE A 14 13.02 9.26 -7.11
CA PHE A 14 11.67 9.23 -7.66
C PHE A 14 10.62 9.26 -6.55
N LEU A 15 9.55 10.02 -6.79
CA LEU A 15 8.36 10.07 -5.95
C LEU A 15 7.19 9.49 -6.73
N ALA A 16 6.52 8.49 -6.17
CA ALA A 16 5.22 8.03 -6.63
C ALA A 16 4.11 8.79 -5.89
N ALA A 17 3.07 9.19 -6.62
CA ALA A 17 1.86 9.79 -6.07
C ALA A 17 0.61 9.05 -6.61
N GLY A 18 -0.19 8.51 -5.71
CA GLY A 18 -1.43 7.78 -6.02
C GLY A 18 -2.65 8.67 -5.86
N ASN A 19 -3.60 8.60 -6.81
CA ASN A 19 -4.75 9.51 -6.85
C ASN A 19 -6.11 8.81 -6.70
N ASN A 20 -7.16 9.64 -6.62
CA ASN A 20 -8.55 9.21 -6.47
C ASN A 20 -9.16 8.53 -7.71
N TYR A 21 -8.44 8.48 -8.83
CA TYR A 21 -8.88 7.81 -10.07
C TYR A 21 -8.10 6.52 -10.33
N GLY A 22 -7.36 6.01 -9.34
CA GLY A 22 -6.60 4.77 -9.48
C GLY A 22 -5.30 4.89 -10.27
N GLN A 23 -4.83 6.11 -10.52
CA GLN A 23 -3.59 6.35 -11.25
C GLN A 23 -2.42 6.58 -10.30
N ILE A 24 -1.25 6.14 -10.73
CA ILE A 24 0.04 6.45 -10.09
C ILE A 24 0.84 7.31 -11.05
N ALA A 25 1.30 8.45 -10.55
CA ALA A 25 2.19 9.37 -11.23
C ALA A 25 3.58 9.30 -10.61
N ILE A 26 4.63 9.19 -11.43
CA ILE A 26 6.02 9.15 -10.99
C ILE A 26 6.70 10.48 -11.33
N PHE A 27 7.29 11.12 -10.33
CA PHE A 27 8.03 12.37 -10.45
C PHE A 27 9.53 12.12 -10.22
N SER A 28 10.38 12.84 -10.95
CA SER A 28 11.81 12.88 -10.68
C SER A 28 12.11 14.00 -9.68
N SER A 29 12.90 13.69 -8.64
CA SER A 29 13.40 14.70 -7.69
C SER A 29 14.45 15.63 -8.31
N GLU A 30 15.02 15.25 -9.46
CA GLU A 30 16.01 16.03 -10.22
C GLU A 30 15.35 16.94 -11.27
N ALA A 31 14.01 16.99 -11.31
CA ALA A 31 13.28 17.85 -12.23
C ALA A 31 13.56 19.33 -11.92
N LYS A 32 13.98 20.09 -12.94
CA LYS A 32 14.09 21.55 -12.85
C LYS A 32 12.71 22.17 -12.61
N GLU A 33 12.68 23.36 -12.03
CA GLU A 33 11.45 24.04 -11.62
C GLU A 33 10.42 24.21 -12.76
N GLU A 34 10.88 24.32 -14.01
CA GLU A 34 10.02 24.39 -15.20
C GLU A 34 9.45 23.03 -15.65
N SER A 35 9.86 21.91 -15.03
CA SER A 35 9.57 20.52 -15.44
C SER A 35 8.89 19.69 -14.35
N LYS A 36 8.04 20.31 -13.50
CA LYS A 36 7.28 19.63 -12.41
C LYS A 36 6.16 18.67 -12.89
N LYS A 37 6.27 18.14 -14.11
CA LYS A 37 5.30 17.16 -14.66
C LYS A 37 5.75 15.73 -14.30
N PRO A 38 4.81 14.79 -14.18
CA PRO A 38 5.18 13.40 -14.00
C PRO A 38 5.98 12.88 -15.20
N VAL A 39 7.04 12.12 -14.91
CA VAL A 39 7.84 11.39 -15.90
C VAL A 39 7.00 10.32 -16.58
N VAL A 40 6.17 9.63 -15.79
CA VAL A 40 5.18 8.68 -16.28
C VAL A 40 3.94 8.70 -15.39
N THR A 41 2.78 8.49 -15.99
CA THR A 41 1.52 8.22 -15.29
C THR A 41 0.90 6.99 -15.90
N PHE A 42 0.39 6.09 -15.08
CA PHE A 42 -0.28 4.87 -15.52
C PHE A 42 -1.49 4.55 -14.65
N GLN A 43 -2.45 3.82 -15.23
CA GLN A 43 -3.60 3.28 -14.51
C GLN A 43 -3.15 2.07 -13.70
N ALA A 44 -3.24 2.15 -12.38
CA ALA A 44 -2.78 1.10 -11.47
C ALA A 44 -3.95 0.29 -10.90
N HIS A 45 -5.03 0.97 -10.50
CA HIS A 45 -6.19 0.41 -9.82
C HIS A 45 -7.48 0.91 -10.50
N ASP A 46 -8.60 0.21 -10.28
CA ASP A 46 -9.91 0.67 -10.79
C ASP A 46 -10.55 1.69 -9.83
N GLY A 47 -10.20 1.60 -8.54
CA GLY A 47 -10.57 2.55 -7.49
C GLY A 47 -9.40 3.46 -7.05
N PRO A 48 -9.61 4.33 -6.04
CA PRO A 48 -8.58 5.20 -5.48
C PRO A 48 -7.33 4.44 -5.00
N VAL A 49 -6.16 5.06 -5.09
CA VAL A 49 -4.91 4.52 -4.51
C VAL A 49 -4.68 5.13 -3.13
N TYR A 50 -5.27 4.54 -2.08
CA TYR A 50 -5.21 5.07 -0.72
C TYR A 50 -3.84 4.93 -0.05
N CYS A 51 -3.09 3.88 -0.37
CA CYS A 51 -1.80 3.64 0.28
C CYS A 51 -0.75 3.13 -0.71
N MET A 52 0.50 3.54 -0.47
CA MET A 52 1.67 3.00 -1.16
C MET A 52 2.85 2.88 -0.21
N VAL A 53 3.61 1.80 -0.33
CA VAL A 53 4.86 1.59 0.41
C VAL A 53 5.93 1.05 -0.52
N SER A 54 7.19 1.44 -0.28
CA SER A 54 8.33 0.98 -1.07
C SER A 54 9.14 -0.04 -0.29
N THR A 55 9.54 -1.09 -1.00
CA THR A 55 10.65 -1.98 -0.61
C THR A 55 11.89 -1.62 -1.43
N ASP A 56 13.01 -2.30 -1.20
CA ASP A 56 14.26 -2.11 -1.96
C ASP A 56 14.13 -2.29 -3.48
N ARG A 57 13.06 -2.97 -3.95
CA ARG A 57 12.86 -3.27 -5.38
C ARG A 57 11.48 -2.92 -5.91
N HIS A 58 10.47 -2.96 -5.04
CA HIS A 58 9.07 -2.84 -5.42
C HIS A 58 8.43 -1.58 -4.86
N LEU A 59 7.57 -0.98 -5.66
CA LEU A 59 6.48 -0.13 -5.17
C LEU A 59 5.27 -1.03 -4.95
N LEU A 60 4.71 -1.02 -3.75
CA LEU A 60 3.45 -1.69 -3.43
C LEU A 60 2.35 -0.63 -3.35
N SER A 61 1.20 -0.88 -3.99
CA SER A 61 0.06 0.03 -4.00
C SER A 61 -1.23 -0.70 -3.63
N ALA A 62 -2.12 -0.01 -2.93
CA ALA A 62 -3.41 -0.55 -2.51
C ALA A 62 -4.50 0.52 -2.45
N GLY A 63 -5.74 0.07 -2.62
CA GLY A 63 -6.93 0.87 -2.31
C GLY A 63 -8.26 0.17 -2.63
N ASP A 64 -8.36 -0.51 -3.77
CA ASP A 64 -9.57 -1.22 -4.24
C ASP A 64 -9.67 -2.68 -3.78
N GLY A 65 -9.21 -2.95 -2.56
CA GLY A 65 -9.28 -4.27 -1.94
C GLY A 65 -8.25 -5.28 -2.45
N GLU A 66 -7.29 -4.86 -3.27
CA GLU A 66 -6.12 -5.66 -3.61
C GLU A 66 -4.82 -4.86 -3.46
N VAL A 67 -3.71 -5.59 -3.30
CA VAL A 67 -2.37 -5.03 -3.37
C VAL A 67 -1.73 -5.45 -4.67
N LYS A 68 -1.14 -4.48 -5.36
CA LYS A 68 -0.32 -4.71 -6.55
C LYS A 68 1.12 -4.33 -6.27
N ALA A 69 2.03 -5.05 -6.91
CA ALA A 69 3.45 -4.72 -6.89
C ALA A 69 3.95 -4.29 -8.26
N TRP A 70 4.83 -3.30 -8.27
CA TRP A 70 5.48 -2.75 -9.45
C TRP A 70 6.99 -2.77 -9.23
N LEU A 71 7.76 -3.18 -10.22
CA LEU A 71 9.23 -3.12 -10.14
C LEU A 71 9.70 -1.69 -10.42
N TRP A 72 10.42 -1.09 -9.48
CA TRP A 72 10.98 0.25 -9.65
C TRP A 72 11.89 0.34 -10.90
N ALA A 73 12.64 -0.73 -11.21
CA ALA A 73 13.49 -0.80 -12.39
C ALA A 73 12.72 -0.79 -13.73
N GLU A 74 11.43 -1.15 -13.70
CA GLU A 74 10.58 -1.28 -14.89
C GLU A 74 9.52 -0.18 -14.98
N ILE A 75 9.24 0.54 -13.89
CA ILE A 75 8.10 1.49 -13.79
C ILE A 75 8.17 2.66 -14.78
N LEU A 76 9.38 3.05 -15.18
CA LEU A 76 9.60 4.12 -16.16
C LEU A 76 9.54 3.62 -17.60
N LYS A 77 9.56 2.29 -17.82
CA LYS A 77 9.52 1.73 -19.18
C LYS A 77 8.10 1.75 -19.71
N LYS A 78 7.95 1.96 -21.02
CA LYS A 78 6.65 1.88 -21.69
C LYS A 78 6.07 0.48 -21.52
N GLY A 79 4.80 0.40 -21.12
CA GLY A 79 4.10 -0.87 -20.95
C GLY A 79 4.48 -1.62 -19.67
N CYS A 80 4.95 -0.93 -18.63
CA CYS A 80 5.12 -1.52 -17.30
C CYS A 80 3.83 -2.25 -16.88
N LYS A 81 3.99 -3.49 -16.40
CA LYS A 81 2.90 -4.32 -15.88
C LYS A 81 3.11 -4.56 -14.39
N GLU A 82 2.01 -4.76 -13.68
CA GLU A 82 2.04 -5.30 -12.32
C GLU A 82 2.82 -6.63 -12.30
N LEU A 83 3.73 -6.76 -11.33
CA LEU A 83 4.53 -7.96 -11.11
C LEU A 83 3.67 -9.08 -10.51
N TRP A 84 2.86 -8.72 -9.53
CA TRP A 84 1.88 -9.60 -8.91
C TRP A 84 0.76 -8.78 -8.29
N ARG A 85 -0.32 -9.49 -7.98
CA ARG A 85 -1.53 -9.00 -7.33
C ARG A 85 -1.95 -9.97 -6.25
N ARG A 86 -2.35 -9.47 -5.08
CA ARG A 86 -2.81 -10.28 -3.94
C ARG A 86 -4.03 -9.63 -3.30
N GLN A 87 -5.02 -10.47 -2.99
CA GLN A 87 -6.27 -10.05 -2.37
C GLN A 87 -6.45 -10.84 -1.06
N PRO A 88 -6.66 -10.15 0.08
CA PRO A 88 -7.00 -10.82 1.34
C PRO A 88 -8.25 -11.69 1.23
N PRO A 89 -8.37 -12.75 2.03
CA PRO A 89 -9.59 -13.54 2.08
C PRO A 89 -10.72 -12.76 2.77
N TYR A 90 -11.54 -12.09 1.98
CA TYR A 90 -12.73 -11.38 2.46
C TYR A 90 -13.85 -12.33 2.87
N ARG A 91 -14.69 -11.88 3.83
CA ARG A 91 -15.83 -12.68 4.32
C ARG A 91 -16.90 -12.90 3.25
N THR A 92 -17.05 -11.95 2.32
CA THR A 92 -18.04 -12.01 1.24
C THR A 92 -17.39 -11.53 -0.05
N SER A 93 -17.88 -12.01 -1.19
CA SER A 93 -17.46 -11.55 -2.53
C SER A 93 -18.33 -10.42 -3.08
N LEU A 94 -19.38 -10.01 -2.37
CA LEU A 94 -20.34 -9.01 -2.83
C LEU A 94 -19.85 -7.58 -2.57
N GLU A 95 -19.03 -7.40 -1.54
CA GLU A 95 -18.42 -6.13 -1.18
C GLU A 95 -16.92 -6.36 -1.02
N VAL A 96 -16.13 -5.68 -1.87
CA VAL A 96 -14.67 -5.68 -1.79
C VAL A 96 -14.28 -4.45 -0.98
N PRO A 97 -13.89 -4.62 0.30
CA PRO A 97 -13.58 -3.50 1.17
C PRO A 97 -12.28 -2.83 0.73
N GLU A 98 -12.19 -1.53 0.98
CA GLU A 98 -10.99 -0.75 0.70
C GLU A 98 -9.83 -1.10 1.63
N ILE A 99 -8.60 -0.89 1.14
CA ILE A 99 -7.37 -1.01 1.91
C ILE A 99 -6.82 0.39 2.15
N ASN A 100 -6.91 0.85 3.40
CA ASN A 100 -6.54 2.22 3.78
C ASN A 100 -5.08 2.33 4.22
N ALA A 101 -4.51 1.24 4.77
CA ALA A 101 -3.16 1.25 5.30
C ALA A 101 -2.37 -0.01 4.93
N LEU A 102 -1.11 0.20 4.57
CA LEU A 102 -0.07 -0.82 4.40
C LEU A 102 1.07 -0.57 5.38
N LEU A 103 1.61 -1.62 5.97
CA LEU A 103 2.77 -1.56 6.85
C LEU A 103 3.75 -2.68 6.50
N LEU A 104 4.98 -2.32 6.13
CA LEU A 104 6.06 -3.27 5.97
C LEU A 104 6.62 -3.65 7.34
N VAL A 105 6.86 -4.96 7.54
CA VAL A 105 7.51 -5.52 8.71
C VAL A 105 8.79 -6.24 8.26
N PRO A 106 9.93 -5.51 8.13
CA PRO A 106 11.12 -6.04 7.45
C PRO A 106 11.74 -7.25 8.15
N LYS A 107 11.75 -7.26 9.49
CA LYS A 107 12.32 -8.37 10.28
C LYS A 107 11.63 -9.72 10.02
N GLU A 108 10.37 -9.68 9.58
CA GLU A 108 9.54 -10.86 9.34
C GLU A 108 9.22 -11.04 7.85
N ASN A 109 9.83 -10.25 6.97
CA ASN A 109 9.53 -10.21 5.54
C ASN A 109 8.02 -10.21 5.24
N SER A 110 7.26 -9.41 6.00
CA SER A 110 5.80 -9.43 5.98
C SER A 110 5.23 -8.06 5.62
N LEU A 111 4.03 -8.06 5.04
CA LEU A 111 3.20 -6.90 4.77
C LEU A 111 1.91 -7.01 5.56
N ILE A 112 1.56 -5.97 6.30
CA ILE A 112 0.27 -5.89 7.00
C ILE A 112 -0.64 -4.95 6.22
N LEU A 113 -1.89 -5.38 6.04
CA LEU A 113 -2.95 -4.66 5.37
C LEU A 113 -4.09 -4.39 6.35
N ALA A 114 -4.69 -3.21 6.27
CA ALA A 114 -5.88 -2.88 7.06
C ALA A 114 -6.78 -1.88 6.33
N GLY A 115 -8.08 -1.94 6.58
CA GLY A 115 -9.06 -1.06 5.93
C GLY A 115 -10.50 -1.37 6.33
N GLY A 116 -11.39 -1.41 5.34
CA GLY A 116 -12.85 -1.46 5.53
C GLY A 116 -13.41 -2.78 6.06
N ASP A 117 -12.60 -3.84 6.14
CA ASP A 117 -13.04 -5.14 6.65
C ASP A 117 -12.82 -5.31 8.17
N CYS A 118 -12.36 -4.24 8.82
CA CYS A 118 -12.10 -4.10 10.25
C CYS A 118 -11.07 -5.12 10.80
N GLN A 119 -10.26 -5.72 9.93
CA GLN A 119 -9.24 -6.69 10.29
C GLN A 119 -7.85 -6.25 9.81
N LEU A 120 -6.82 -6.73 10.50
CA LEU A 120 -5.45 -6.66 10.00
C LEU A 120 -5.12 -8.01 9.36
N HIS A 121 -4.65 -7.99 8.13
CA HIS A 121 -4.18 -9.18 7.42
C HIS A 121 -2.66 -9.15 7.32
N THR A 122 -1.99 -10.22 7.70
CA THR A 122 -0.54 -10.38 7.51
C THR A 122 -0.28 -11.24 6.29
N MET A 123 0.52 -10.74 5.36
CA MET A 123 0.95 -11.43 4.15
C MET A 123 2.45 -11.62 4.16
N ASP A 124 2.90 -12.85 3.93
CA ASP A 124 4.31 -13.15 3.69
C ASP A 124 4.72 -12.67 2.30
N LEU A 125 5.77 -11.84 2.20
CA LEU A 125 6.17 -11.21 0.93
C LEU A 125 6.89 -12.16 -0.04
N GLU A 126 7.42 -13.28 0.44
CA GLU A 126 8.13 -14.26 -0.39
C GLU A 126 7.14 -15.20 -1.10
N THR A 127 6.21 -15.75 -0.35
CA THR A 127 5.20 -16.70 -0.82
C THR A 127 3.94 -16.00 -1.34
N GLY A 128 3.65 -14.80 -0.84
CA GLY A 128 2.41 -14.07 -1.11
C GLY A 128 1.19 -14.66 -0.41
N ASN A 129 1.40 -15.50 0.62
CA ASN A 129 0.33 -16.12 1.39
C ASN A 129 -0.11 -15.23 2.56
N PHE A 130 -1.41 -15.17 2.80
CA PHE A 130 -1.97 -14.54 4.00
C PHE A 130 -1.86 -15.51 5.19
N THR A 131 -1.06 -15.15 6.18
CA THR A 131 -0.70 -16.02 7.31
C THR A 131 -1.53 -15.76 8.55
N ARG A 132 -2.06 -14.54 8.72
CA ARG A 132 -2.84 -14.14 9.90
C ARG A 132 -3.96 -13.18 9.52
N ALA A 133 -5.07 -13.27 10.23
CA ALA A 133 -6.16 -12.30 10.24
C ALA A 133 -6.46 -11.93 11.70
N LEU A 134 -6.18 -10.70 12.09
CA LEU A 134 -6.32 -10.19 13.45
C LEU A 134 -7.65 -9.44 13.57
N ARG A 135 -8.50 -9.89 14.49
CA ARG A 135 -9.85 -9.36 14.71
C ARG A 135 -9.89 -8.58 16.00
N GLY A 136 -10.49 -7.40 15.98
CA GLY A 136 -10.71 -6.62 17.19
C GLY A 136 -11.35 -5.27 16.95
N HIS A 137 -10.98 -4.57 15.87
CA HIS A 137 -11.66 -3.32 15.52
C HIS A 137 -13.12 -3.59 15.15
N THR A 138 -14.01 -2.68 15.54
CA THR A 138 -15.45 -2.76 15.24
C THR A 138 -15.86 -1.90 14.05
N ASP A 139 -14.93 -1.11 13.53
CA ASP A 139 -15.11 -0.22 12.39
C ASP A 139 -13.77 -0.10 11.62
N TYR A 140 -13.74 0.69 10.54
CA TYR A 140 -12.66 0.73 9.55
C TYR A 140 -11.33 1.11 10.18
N ILE A 141 -10.25 0.53 9.67
CA ILE A 141 -8.89 0.85 10.14
C ILE A 141 -8.29 1.88 9.19
N HIS A 142 -7.73 2.96 9.73
CA HIS A 142 -7.21 4.09 8.96
C HIS A 142 -5.70 4.14 8.91
N CYS A 143 -5.02 3.66 9.95
CA CYS A 143 -3.57 3.76 10.05
C CYS A 143 -2.95 2.59 10.80
N LEU A 144 -1.69 2.32 10.44
CA LEU A 144 -0.85 1.31 11.05
C LEU A 144 0.51 1.94 11.41
N ALA A 145 1.12 1.47 12.49
CA ALA A 145 2.49 1.83 12.84
C ALA A 145 3.23 0.61 13.43
N LEU A 146 4.52 0.50 13.13
CA LEU A 146 5.39 -0.52 13.69
C LEU A 146 6.17 0.07 14.88
N ARG A 147 6.16 -0.62 16.01
CA ARG A 147 7.12 -0.37 17.08
C ARG A 147 8.41 -1.11 16.73
N GLU A 148 9.56 -0.44 16.64
CA GLU A 148 10.79 -1.13 16.17
C GLU A 148 11.48 -1.96 17.27
N ARG A 149 11.30 -1.56 18.54
CA ARG A 149 11.96 -2.14 19.72
C ARG A 149 11.29 -3.42 20.24
N SER A 150 10.00 -3.58 19.99
CA SER A 150 9.20 -4.79 20.21
C SER A 150 8.42 -5.01 18.92
N PRO A 151 8.29 -6.23 18.37
CA PRO A 151 7.63 -6.48 17.07
C PRO A 151 6.11 -6.30 17.14
N GLU A 152 5.67 -5.24 17.80
CA GLU A 152 4.28 -4.93 18.01
C GLU A 152 3.79 -3.96 16.95
N VAL A 153 2.59 -4.22 16.48
CA VAL A 153 1.90 -3.39 15.49
C VAL A 153 0.84 -2.59 16.23
N LEU A 154 0.75 -1.31 15.91
CA LEU A 154 -0.30 -0.42 16.35
C LEU A 154 -1.28 -0.18 15.21
N SER A 155 -2.58 -0.15 15.51
CA SER A 155 -3.61 0.25 14.55
C SER A 155 -4.55 1.28 15.17
N GLY A 156 -4.97 2.27 14.36
CA GLY A 156 -6.00 3.24 14.71
C GLY A 156 -7.21 3.09 13.80
N GLY A 157 -8.41 3.04 14.37
CA GLY A 157 -9.65 2.83 13.63
C GLY A 157 -10.73 3.88 13.87
N GLU A 158 -11.74 3.86 13.02
CA GLU A 158 -12.96 4.68 13.09
C GLU A 158 -13.80 4.35 14.35
N ASP A 159 -13.57 3.19 14.96
CA ASP A 159 -14.17 2.81 16.26
C ASP A 159 -13.64 3.65 17.45
N GLY A 160 -12.75 4.61 17.19
CA GLY A 160 -12.19 5.52 18.18
C GLY A 160 -11.12 4.88 19.05
N THR A 161 -10.60 3.71 18.68
CA THR A 161 -9.60 2.98 19.47
C THR A 161 -8.24 2.90 18.79
N VAL A 162 -7.19 2.85 19.62
CA VAL A 162 -5.86 2.38 19.21
C VAL A 162 -5.66 0.99 19.79
N ARG A 163 -5.25 0.04 18.95
CA ARG A 163 -5.00 -1.36 19.35
C ARG A 163 -3.54 -1.71 19.16
N LEU A 164 -3.06 -2.60 20.05
CA LEU A 164 -1.73 -3.17 20.04
C LEU A 164 -1.84 -4.66 19.69
N TRP A 165 -0.99 -5.12 18.77
CA TRP A 165 -0.96 -6.49 18.29
C TRP A 165 0.46 -7.06 18.46
N GLY A 166 0.55 -8.28 18.99
CA GLY A 166 1.80 -9.02 19.17
C GLY A 166 1.62 -10.50 18.84
#